data_AF-A0A818DPZ0-F1
#
_entry.id   AF-A0A818DPZ0-F1
#
_cell.length_a   1.000
_cell.length_b   1.000
_cell.length_c   1.000
_cell.angle_alpha   90.00
_cell.angle_beta   90.00
_cell.angle_gamma   90.00
#
_symmetry.space_group_name_H-M   'P 1'
#
loop_
_entity.id
_entity.type
_entity.pdbx_description
1 polymer ?
#
loop_
_entity_poly.entity_id
_entity_poly.type
_entity_poly.pdbx_seq_one_letter_code
_entity_poly.pdbx_strand_id
1 'polypeptide(L)'
;LCWAIGSISGAMVEDDEKRFLVTVIKELLGLCEQKRGKDNKAIIASNIMYVVGQYPRFLRAHWKFLKTVVNKLFEFMHETHEGVQDMACDTFIKIAQKCRRHFVTVQLGESQAFVDEILTNINGIICHLEPHQVHTFYEAVGNMIAASVDNVQQTKLIEKYMQLPNDVWNTIISEAKKSVDCLKDPEVVSNILNILKTNIRASKALGAPYVHQLTKIYQDILHIYKVTSENINQAIRMNGPMVVKQRLIKSMIAVKEDTLMLIGSYFSKASNIQQVLDQFLTPLYTFVLADYRDCHPEARESEVLNMLAILINKVEDRITPRIPEIFDLTFEHTLHMIDKNFEDYPDHRKNFYTLLQSVTNVCFPALLALNATQFKLVYDSIMWALKHTMRTISELGLEILQIMLRKFQTCDPQAAQTFYQIYYLETMQHIFAVVAECSHTSGLTAHSQILANLFVIVEQGLIKVPLASEVQDPSQNLLYVQQFMANLLKTAFPHLQDNQIKVIIEGFVTLDQDIAGFKEHLRDFLVQIREATGNDTADLYLEDREQTLKRAAEEKRKVQMSVPGILNPHEIPEDMQD
;
A
#
# COMPACT_ATOMS: atom_id res chain seq x y z
N LEU A 1 -35.48 13.65 0.78
CA LEU A 1 -36.24 12.42 0.45
C LEU A 1 -35.36 11.36 -0.21
N CYS A 2 -34.75 11.63 -1.37
CA CYS A 2 -33.97 10.62 -2.12
C CYS A 2 -32.78 10.05 -1.32
N TRP A 3 -32.18 10.82 -0.42
CA TRP A 3 -31.18 10.30 0.51
C TRP A 3 -31.75 9.21 1.43
N ALA A 4 -32.89 9.45 2.07
CA ALA A 4 -33.57 8.44 2.88
C ALA A 4 -33.94 7.19 2.05
N ILE A 5 -34.38 7.39 0.80
CA ILE A 5 -34.64 6.29 -0.13
C ILE A 5 -33.37 5.48 -0.39
N GLY A 6 -32.23 6.10 -0.68
CA GLY A 6 -30.98 5.35 -0.88
C GLY A 6 -30.44 4.70 0.39
N SER A 7 -30.64 5.31 1.56
CA SER A 7 -30.14 4.82 2.85
C SER A 7 -30.84 3.56 3.36
N ILE A 8 -32.04 3.23 2.86
CA ILE A 8 -32.76 2.00 3.23
C ILE A 8 -32.51 0.84 2.24
N SER A 9 -31.51 0.97 1.37
CA SER A 9 -31.16 -0.07 0.40
C SER A 9 -30.84 -1.39 1.08
N GLY A 10 -31.43 -2.49 0.60
CA GLY A 10 -31.28 -3.82 1.21
C GLY A 10 -32.13 -4.07 2.46
N ALA A 11 -32.87 -3.08 2.98
CA ALA A 11 -33.81 -3.29 4.09
C ALA A 11 -35.13 -3.96 3.66
N MET A 12 -35.47 -3.86 2.37
CA MET A 12 -36.68 -4.44 1.79
C MET A 12 -36.40 -5.81 1.16
N VAL A 13 -37.43 -6.66 1.11
CA VAL A 13 -37.43 -7.88 0.29
C VAL A 13 -37.43 -7.49 -1.19
N GLU A 14 -36.82 -8.30 -2.06
CA GLU A 14 -36.59 -7.97 -3.48
C GLU A 14 -37.85 -7.57 -4.25
N ASP A 15 -38.97 -8.25 -4.04
CA ASP A 15 -40.22 -7.95 -4.74
C ASP A 15 -40.80 -6.56 -4.36
N ASP A 16 -40.70 -6.21 -3.07
CA ASP A 16 -41.16 -4.91 -2.57
C ASP A 16 -40.19 -3.80 -2.99
N GLU A 17 -38.88 -4.05 -2.89
CA GLU A 17 -37.83 -3.15 -3.36
C GLU A 17 -38.00 -2.83 -4.85
N LYS A 18 -38.28 -3.84 -5.67
CA LYS A 18 -38.55 -3.68 -7.10
C LYS A 18 -39.75 -2.78 -7.36
N ARG A 19 -40.90 -3.05 -6.74
CA ARG A 19 -42.13 -2.24 -6.93
C ARG A 19 -41.90 -0.79 -6.50
N PHE A 20 -41.19 -0.62 -5.38
CA PHE A 20 -40.84 0.68 -4.84
C PHE A 20 -39.92 1.45 -5.79
N LEU A 21 -38.80 0.86 -6.23
CA LEU A 21 -37.81 1.52 -7.08
C LEU A 21 -38.34 1.86 -8.47
N VAL A 22 -39.15 0.99 -9.08
CA VAL A 22 -39.78 1.30 -10.38
C VAL A 22 -40.62 2.57 -10.28
N THR A 23 -41.36 2.73 -9.18
CA THR A 23 -42.17 3.94 -8.93
C THR A 23 -41.27 5.16 -8.71
N VAL A 24 -40.29 5.05 -7.82
CA VAL A 24 -39.39 6.16 -7.48
C VAL A 24 -38.61 6.65 -8.70
N ILE A 25 -37.97 5.76 -9.46
CA ILE A 25 -37.14 6.14 -10.61
C ILE A 25 -38.01 6.77 -11.70
N LYS A 26 -39.20 6.23 -11.96
CA LYS A 26 -40.12 6.78 -12.96
C LYS A 26 -40.59 8.19 -12.59
N GLU A 27 -40.98 8.41 -11.34
CA GLU A 27 -41.39 9.73 -10.86
C GLU A 27 -40.23 10.73 -10.87
N LEU A 28 -39.01 10.31 -10.50
CA LEU A 28 -37.84 11.19 -10.54
C LEU A 28 -37.43 11.56 -11.98
N LEU A 29 -37.47 10.60 -12.92
CA LEU A 29 -37.22 10.88 -14.33
C LEU A 29 -38.28 11.83 -14.90
N GLY A 30 -39.56 11.59 -14.61
CA GLY A 30 -40.65 12.49 -15.00
C GLY A 30 -40.50 13.89 -14.39
N LEU A 31 -40.08 13.99 -13.14
CA LEU A 31 -39.81 15.27 -12.47
C LEU A 31 -38.65 16.02 -13.13
N CYS A 32 -37.61 15.31 -13.57
CA CYS A 32 -36.47 15.88 -14.28
C CYS A 32 -36.88 16.49 -15.63
N GLU A 33 -37.84 15.85 -16.32
CA GLU A 33 -38.40 16.37 -17.57
C GLU A 33 -39.32 17.58 -17.36
N GLN A 34 -40.14 17.56 -16.30
CA GLN A 34 -41.10 18.63 -15.99
C GLN A 34 -40.44 19.91 -15.47
N LYS A 35 -39.40 19.78 -14.64
CA LYS A 35 -38.77 20.94 -14.00
C LYS A 35 -37.86 21.68 -14.97
N ARG A 36 -38.00 23.01 -14.98
CA ARG A 36 -37.20 23.94 -15.78
C ARG A 36 -36.07 24.54 -14.93
N GLY A 37 -35.01 24.98 -15.60
CA GLY A 37 -33.81 25.53 -14.98
C GLY A 37 -32.72 24.47 -14.78
N LYS A 38 -31.46 24.85 -15.05
CA LYS A 38 -30.30 23.95 -14.97
C LYS A 38 -30.09 23.44 -13.54
N ASP A 39 -30.15 24.32 -12.55
CA ASP A 39 -29.92 23.96 -11.14
C ASP A 39 -30.95 22.94 -10.64
N ASN A 40 -32.22 23.14 -10.97
CA ASN A 40 -33.28 22.20 -10.61
C ASN A 40 -33.06 20.83 -11.25
N LYS A 41 -32.66 20.79 -12.53
CA LYS A 41 -32.36 19.54 -13.23
C LYS A 41 -31.12 18.86 -12.66
N ALA A 42 -30.07 19.61 -12.32
CA ALA A 42 -28.86 19.10 -11.70
C ALA A 42 -29.17 18.45 -10.34
N ILE A 43 -29.99 19.09 -9.50
CA ILE A 43 -30.43 18.54 -8.21
C ILE A 43 -31.22 17.24 -8.42
N ILE A 44 -32.14 17.20 -9.38
CA ILE A 44 -32.93 15.99 -9.63
C ILE A 44 -32.05 14.86 -10.19
N ALA A 45 -31.16 15.18 -11.14
CA ALA A 45 -30.19 14.24 -11.68
C ALA A 45 -29.29 13.66 -10.57
N SER A 46 -28.75 14.51 -9.70
CA SER A 46 -27.98 14.10 -8.51
C SER A 46 -28.75 13.11 -7.64
N ASN A 47 -30.02 13.40 -7.37
CA ASN A 47 -30.87 12.52 -6.58
C ASN A 47 -31.16 11.18 -7.28
N ILE A 48 -31.37 11.17 -8.59
CA ILE A 48 -31.52 9.95 -9.39
C ILE A 48 -30.24 9.12 -9.30
N MET A 49 -29.09 9.73 -9.59
CA MET A 49 -27.77 9.10 -9.59
C MET A 49 -27.45 8.49 -8.22
N TYR A 50 -27.73 9.21 -7.13
CA TYR A 50 -27.59 8.70 -5.78
C TYR A 50 -28.45 7.45 -5.55
N VAL A 51 -29.76 7.52 -5.84
CA VAL A 51 -30.67 6.39 -5.62
C VAL A 51 -30.22 5.18 -6.45
N VAL A 52 -30.06 5.31 -7.77
CA VAL A 52 -29.69 4.16 -8.61
C VAL A 52 -28.34 3.55 -8.21
N GLY A 53 -27.38 4.38 -7.79
CA GLY A 53 -26.09 3.93 -7.29
C GLY A 53 -26.17 3.12 -5.98
N GLN A 54 -27.21 3.29 -5.16
CA GLN A 54 -27.40 2.51 -3.94
C GLN A 54 -28.13 1.18 -4.17
N TYR A 55 -28.69 0.89 -5.34
CA TYR A 55 -29.49 -0.31 -5.56
C TYR A 55 -28.93 -1.24 -6.65
N PRO A 56 -27.70 -1.78 -6.47
CA PRO A 56 -27.09 -2.68 -7.46
C PRO A 56 -27.87 -3.99 -7.63
N ARG A 57 -28.51 -4.51 -6.57
CA ARG A 57 -29.37 -5.72 -6.62
C ARG A 57 -30.49 -5.56 -7.65
N PHE A 58 -31.23 -4.46 -7.58
CA PHE A 58 -32.28 -4.13 -8.54
C PHE A 58 -31.74 -4.02 -9.97
N LEU A 59 -30.59 -3.36 -10.16
CA LEU A 59 -30.01 -3.16 -11.49
C LEU A 59 -29.56 -4.48 -12.13
N ARG A 60 -29.00 -5.42 -11.35
CA ARG A 60 -28.64 -6.78 -11.84
C ARG A 60 -29.88 -7.56 -12.33
N ALA A 61 -31.00 -7.47 -11.62
CA ALA A 61 -32.23 -8.17 -12.02
C ALA A 61 -32.95 -7.53 -13.24
N HIS A 62 -32.60 -6.29 -13.61
CA HIS A 62 -33.34 -5.50 -14.59
C HIS A 62 -32.45 -4.83 -15.64
N TRP A 63 -31.96 -5.63 -16.60
CA TRP A 63 -31.07 -5.17 -17.68
C TRP A 63 -31.53 -3.88 -18.39
N LYS A 64 -32.79 -3.80 -18.82
CA LYS A 64 -33.30 -2.61 -19.53
C LYS A 64 -33.12 -1.34 -18.70
N PHE A 65 -33.39 -1.42 -17.39
CA PHE A 65 -33.18 -0.30 -16.48
C PHE A 65 -31.69 0.02 -16.31
N LEU A 66 -30.84 -0.99 -16.14
CA LEU A 66 -29.39 -0.80 -16.06
C LEU A 66 -28.86 -0.07 -17.31
N LYS A 67 -29.21 -0.52 -18.52
CA LYS A 67 -28.80 0.13 -19.77
C LYS A 67 -29.31 1.57 -19.87
N THR A 68 -30.58 1.82 -19.53
CA THR A 68 -31.14 3.18 -19.53
C THR A 68 -30.44 4.10 -18.54
N VAL A 69 -30.17 3.63 -17.32
CA VAL A 69 -29.46 4.41 -16.30
C VAL A 69 -28.06 4.77 -16.76
N VAL A 70 -27.30 3.80 -17.30
CA VAL A 70 -25.93 4.05 -17.78
C VAL A 70 -25.90 5.04 -18.94
N ASN A 71 -26.81 4.93 -19.91
CA ASN A 71 -26.92 5.93 -20.98
C ASN A 71 -27.25 7.33 -20.43
N LYS A 72 -28.08 7.40 -19.38
CA LYS A 72 -28.37 8.68 -18.73
C LYS A 72 -27.16 9.25 -17.98
N LEU A 73 -26.31 8.40 -17.40
CA LEU A 73 -25.03 8.82 -16.82
C LEU A 73 -24.12 9.40 -17.90
N PHE A 74 -24.05 8.81 -19.10
CA PHE A 74 -23.29 9.37 -20.22
C PHE A 74 -23.83 10.73 -20.66
N GLU A 75 -25.16 10.92 -20.69
CA GLU A 75 -25.72 12.26 -20.93
C GLU A 75 -25.29 13.27 -19.84
N PHE A 76 -25.30 12.86 -18.57
CA PHE A 76 -24.89 13.72 -17.46
C PHE A 76 -23.37 14.02 -17.45
N MET A 77 -22.55 13.17 -18.06
CA MET A 77 -21.12 13.44 -18.28
C MET A 77 -20.89 14.62 -19.24
N HIS A 78 -21.90 15.05 -20.01
CA HIS A 78 -21.85 16.24 -20.86
C HIS A 78 -22.49 17.48 -20.22
N GLU A 79 -23.05 17.38 -19.02
CA GLU A 79 -23.67 18.53 -18.36
C GLU A 79 -22.61 19.43 -17.75
N THR A 80 -22.67 20.72 -18.03
CA THR A 80 -21.66 21.70 -17.60
C THR A 80 -21.90 22.23 -16.18
N HIS A 81 -22.93 21.75 -15.50
CA HIS A 81 -23.24 22.17 -14.14
C HIS A 81 -22.24 21.55 -13.16
N GLU A 82 -21.68 22.38 -12.28
CA GLU A 82 -20.69 21.98 -11.29
C GLU A 82 -21.12 20.73 -10.50
N GLY A 83 -20.19 19.77 -10.37
CA GLY A 83 -20.37 18.52 -9.63
C GLY A 83 -21.22 17.44 -10.33
N VAL A 84 -21.97 17.75 -11.39
CA VAL A 84 -22.81 16.75 -12.08
C VAL A 84 -21.97 15.68 -12.76
N GLN A 85 -20.88 16.08 -13.43
CA GLN A 85 -19.96 15.16 -14.11
C GLN A 85 -19.25 14.24 -13.11
N ASP A 86 -18.78 14.79 -11.98
CA ASP A 86 -18.15 13.99 -10.92
C ASP A 86 -19.13 12.94 -10.36
N MET A 87 -20.36 13.36 -10.05
CA MET A 87 -21.41 12.44 -9.58
C MET A 87 -21.75 11.37 -10.63
N ALA A 88 -21.75 11.72 -11.92
CA ALA A 88 -22.00 10.76 -12.99
C ALA A 88 -20.90 9.71 -13.07
N CYS A 89 -19.63 10.11 -13.04
CA CYS A 89 -18.47 9.22 -13.02
C CYS A 89 -18.42 8.34 -11.77
N ASP A 90 -18.67 8.91 -10.59
CA ASP A 90 -18.71 8.19 -9.32
C ASP A 90 -19.85 7.16 -9.25
N THR A 91 -21.01 7.51 -9.81
CA THR A 91 -22.13 6.57 -9.90
C THR A 91 -21.84 5.49 -10.93
N PHE A 92 -21.22 5.86 -12.06
CA PHE A 92 -20.87 4.92 -13.11
C PHE A 92 -19.88 3.86 -12.63
N ILE A 93 -18.80 4.24 -11.92
CA ILE A 93 -17.84 3.27 -11.38
C ILE A 93 -18.46 2.34 -10.32
N LYS A 94 -19.35 2.85 -9.46
CA LYS A 94 -20.09 2.03 -8.48
C LYS A 94 -20.97 0.97 -9.16
N ILE A 95 -21.69 1.37 -10.21
CA ILE A 95 -22.51 0.45 -11.01
C ILE A 95 -21.62 -0.54 -11.76
N ALA A 96 -20.53 -0.07 -12.37
CA ALA A 96 -19.60 -0.90 -13.12
C ALA A 96 -18.98 -1.98 -12.23
N GLN A 97 -18.56 -1.65 -11.01
CA GLN A 97 -18.05 -2.61 -10.03
C GLN A 97 -19.11 -3.67 -9.72
N LYS A 98 -20.28 -3.26 -9.22
CA LYS A 98 -21.33 -4.19 -8.73
C LYS A 98 -22.08 -4.95 -9.83
N CYS A 99 -22.07 -4.46 -11.07
CA CYS A 99 -22.82 -5.04 -12.19
C CYS A 99 -21.93 -5.52 -13.35
N ARG A 100 -20.59 -5.52 -13.21
CA ARG A 100 -19.58 -5.81 -14.25
C ARG A 100 -19.92 -6.95 -15.22
N ARG A 101 -20.37 -8.10 -14.73
CA ARG A 101 -20.69 -9.29 -15.54
C ARG A 101 -21.79 -9.02 -16.59
N HIS A 102 -22.72 -8.12 -16.29
CA HIS A 102 -23.84 -7.79 -17.20
C HIS A 102 -23.38 -7.00 -18.43
N PHE A 103 -22.26 -6.28 -18.34
CA PHE A 103 -21.74 -5.45 -19.43
C PHE A 103 -21.01 -6.25 -20.51
N VAL A 104 -20.38 -7.38 -20.13
CA VAL A 104 -19.59 -8.24 -21.03
C VAL A 104 -20.39 -9.40 -21.62
N THR A 105 -21.58 -9.68 -21.07
CA THR A 105 -22.49 -10.72 -21.56
C THR A 105 -23.49 -10.12 -22.55
N VAL A 106 -23.89 -10.90 -23.55
CA VAL A 106 -24.97 -10.50 -24.46
C VAL A 106 -26.30 -10.69 -23.74
N GLN A 107 -27.04 -9.60 -23.58
CA GLN A 107 -28.28 -9.56 -22.80
C GLN A 107 -29.50 -9.86 -23.70
N LEU A 108 -30.61 -10.30 -23.09
CA LEU A 108 -31.81 -10.69 -23.84
C LEU A 108 -32.35 -9.51 -24.66
N GLY A 109 -32.41 -9.69 -25.99
CA GLY A 109 -32.90 -8.68 -26.93
C GLY A 109 -31.83 -7.72 -27.44
N GLU A 110 -30.56 -7.89 -27.07
CA GLU A 110 -29.43 -7.13 -27.60
C GLU A 110 -28.65 -7.96 -28.64
N SER A 111 -28.01 -7.30 -29.61
CA SER A 111 -27.21 -7.97 -30.65
C SER A 111 -25.74 -8.17 -30.27
N GLN A 112 -25.23 -7.42 -29.29
CA GLN A 112 -23.85 -7.46 -28.82
C GLN A 112 -23.78 -7.10 -27.33
N ALA A 113 -22.63 -7.35 -26.70
CA ALA A 113 -22.39 -6.94 -25.32
C ALA A 113 -22.32 -5.41 -25.23
N PHE A 114 -22.83 -4.84 -24.14
CA PHE A 114 -22.92 -3.37 -24.01
C PHE A 114 -21.53 -2.72 -23.89
N VAL A 115 -20.54 -3.45 -23.37
CA VAL A 115 -19.14 -2.98 -23.36
C VAL A 115 -18.64 -2.62 -24.77
N ASP A 116 -19.04 -3.36 -25.81
CA ASP A 116 -18.62 -3.07 -27.19
C ASP A 116 -19.20 -1.75 -27.72
N GLU A 117 -20.44 -1.43 -27.33
CA GLU A 117 -21.11 -0.16 -27.62
C GLU A 117 -20.39 1.01 -26.93
N ILE A 118 -20.08 0.84 -25.63
CA ILE A 118 -19.33 1.83 -24.84
C ILE A 118 -17.96 2.10 -25.47
N LEU A 119 -17.21 1.06 -25.82
CA LEU A 119 -15.88 1.20 -26.41
C LEU A 119 -15.91 1.84 -27.80
N THR A 120 -16.98 1.65 -28.58
CA THR A 120 -17.14 2.30 -29.89
C THR A 120 -17.37 3.80 -29.75
N ASN A 121 -18.14 4.20 -28.73
CA ASN A 121 -18.55 5.58 -28.52
C ASN A 121 -17.69 6.31 -27.48
N ILE A 122 -16.57 5.73 -27.03
CA ILE A 122 -15.79 6.22 -25.91
C ILE A 122 -15.38 7.69 -26.06
N ASN A 123 -14.90 8.09 -27.25
CA ASN A 123 -14.51 9.47 -27.54
C ASN A 123 -15.71 10.43 -27.43
N GLY A 124 -16.87 9.98 -27.88
CA GLY A 124 -18.12 10.74 -27.77
C GLY A 124 -18.58 10.90 -26.32
N ILE A 125 -18.35 9.90 -25.46
CA ILE A 125 -18.78 9.92 -24.05
C ILE A 125 -17.86 10.82 -23.20
N ILE A 126 -16.55 10.76 -23.41
CA ILE A 126 -15.58 11.42 -22.51
C ILE A 126 -15.16 12.84 -22.95
N CYS A 127 -15.63 13.34 -24.10
CA CYS A 127 -15.10 14.57 -24.72
C CYS A 127 -15.24 15.85 -23.88
N HIS A 128 -16.17 15.89 -22.91
CA HIS A 128 -16.38 17.04 -22.03
C HIS A 128 -15.88 16.78 -20.60
N LEU A 129 -15.26 15.63 -20.34
CA LEU A 129 -14.78 15.26 -19.00
C LEU A 129 -13.40 15.85 -18.71
N GLU A 130 -13.18 16.19 -17.46
CA GLU A 130 -11.87 16.57 -16.93
C GLU A 130 -10.96 15.33 -16.76
N PRO A 131 -9.63 15.48 -16.73
CA PRO A 131 -8.71 14.34 -16.69
C PRO A 131 -8.98 13.33 -15.55
N HIS A 132 -9.30 13.80 -14.33
CA HIS A 132 -9.61 12.88 -13.22
C HIS A 132 -10.91 12.11 -13.44
N GLN A 133 -11.91 12.70 -14.11
CA GLN A 133 -13.15 12.04 -14.48
C GLN A 133 -12.91 10.98 -15.56
N VAL A 134 -12.07 11.29 -16.55
CA VAL A 134 -11.62 10.31 -17.55
C VAL A 134 -10.92 9.13 -16.87
N HIS A 135 -10.02 9.38 -15.91
CA HIS A 135 -9.35 8.33 -15.14
C HIS A 135 -10.35 7.40 -14.42
N THR A 136 -11.38 7.97 -13.78
CA THR A 136 -12.46 7.20 -13.11
C THR A 136 -13.29 6.41 -14.11
N PHE A 137 -13.61 7.00 -15.27
CA PHE A 137 -14.32 6.31 -16.35
C PHE A 137 -13.54 5.09 -16.86
N TYR A 138 -12.24 5.24 -17.10
CA TYR A 138 -11.38 4.13 -17.51
C TYR A 138 -11.31 3.04 -16.42
N GLU A 139 -11.19 3.40 -15.14
CA GLU A 139 -11.28 2.42 -14.05
C GLU A 139 -12.60 1.64 -14.08
N ALA A 140 -13.72 2.31 -14.32
CA ALA A 140 -15.04 1.69 -14.42
C ALA A 140 -15.13 0.68 -15.57
N VAL A 141 -14.73 1.07 -16.78
CA VAL A 141 -14.73 0.18 -17.97
C VAL A 141 -13.74 -0.98 -17.79
N GLY A 142 -12.57 -0.72 -17.18
CA GLY A 142 -11.61 -1.76 -16.83
C GLY A 142 -12.21 -2.85 -15.92
N ASN A 143 -13.03 -2.46 -14.93
CA ASN A 143 -13.71 -3.41 -14.05
C ASN A 143 -14.73 -4.29 -14.81
N MET A 144 -15.36 -3.75 -15.86
CA MET A 144 -16.25 -4.52 -16.74
C MET A 144 -15.45 -5.56 -17.53
N ILE A 145 -14.38 -5.13 -18.21
CA ILE A 145 -13.55 -6.01 -19.06
C ILE A 145 -12.89 -7.11 -18.21
N ALA A 146 -12.50 -6.80 -16.96
CA ALA A 146 -11.97 -7.77 -16.01
C ALA A 146 -12.93 -8.94 -15.72
N ALA A 147 -14.24 -8.73 -15.88
CA ALA A 147 -15.26 -9.76 -15.67
C ALA A 147 -15.49 -10.66 -16.91
N SER A 148 -14.84 -10.39 -18.04
CA SER A 148 -14.89 -11.26 -19.22
C SER A 148 -14.21 -12.61 -18.93
N VAL A 149 -14.92 -13.71 -19.16
CA VAL A 149 -14.41 -15.08 -18.93
C VAL A 149 -13.57 -15.57 -20.11
N ASP A 150 -13.91 -15.17 -21.34
CA ASP A 150 -13.13 -15.52 -22.53
C ASP A 150 -11.88 -14.62 -22.62
N ASN A 151 -10.71 -15.23 -22.49
CA ASN A 151 -9.41 -14.56 -22.60
C ASN A 151 -9.21 -13.92 -23.98
N VAL A 152 -9.67 -14.56 -25.07
CA VAL A 152 -9.48 -14.02 -26.43
C VAL A 152 -10.33 -12.76 -26.62
N GLN A 153 -11.59 -12.80 -26.20
CA GLN A 153 -12.45 -11.63 -26.19
C GLN A 153 -11.90 -10.55 -25.25
N GLN A 154 -11.42 -10.91 -24.06
CA GLN A 154 -10.85 -9.96 -23.10
C GLN A 154 -9.66 -9.21 -23.69
N THR A 155 -8.74 -9.89 -24.37
CA THR A 155 -7.59 -9.25 -25.02
C THR A 155 -8.04 -8.28 -26.13
N LYS A 156 -9.04 -8.64 -26.94
CA LYS A 156 -9.61 -7.74 -27.97
C LYS A 156 -10.27 -6.51 -27.35
N LEU A 157 -11.00 -6.69 -26.25
CA LEU A 157 -11.61 -5.58 -25.51
C LEU A 157 -10.55 -4.65 -24.95
N ILE A 158 -9.45 -5.17 -24.36
CA ILE A 158 -8.33 -4.37 -23.85
C ILE A 158 -7.69 -3.54 -24.98
N GLU A 159 -7.50 -4.13 -26.16
CA GLU A 159 -6.92 -3.43 -27.30
C GLU A 159 -7.77 -2.23 -27.75
N LYS A 160 -9.09 -2.42 -27.88
CA LYS A 160 -10.01 -1.34 -28.22
C LYS A 160 -10.14 -0.30 -27.10
N TYR A 161 -10.14 -0.76 -25.85
CA TYR A 161 -10.21 0.06 -24.65
C TYR A 161 -9.02 1.02 -24.51
N MET A 162 -7.80 0.56 -24.82
CA MET A 162 -6.59 1.36 -24.71
C MET A 162 -6.23 2.12 -26.00
N GLN A 163 -7.07 2.06 -27.03
CA GLN A 163 -6.77 2.63 -28.34
C GLN A 163 -6.47 4.14 -28.27
N LEU A 164 -7.36 4.94 -27.67
CA LEU A 164 -7.19 6.41 -27.63
C LEU A 164 -5.92 6.84 -26.86
N PRO A 165 -5.63 6.34 -25.63
CA PRO A 165 -4.37 6.63 -24.97
C PRO A 165 -3.15 6.16 -25.77
N ASN A 166 -3.24 5.02 -26.45
CA ASN A 166 -2.14 4.49 -27.26
C ASN A 166 -1.88 5.35 -28.50
N ASP A 167 -2.89 5.90 -29.14
CA ASP A 167 -2.73 6.76 -30.32
C ASP A 167 -1.97 8.05 -29.97
N VAL A 168 -2.34 8.68 -28.85
CA VAL A 168 -1.62 9.85 -28.32
C VAL A 168 -0.20 9.47 -27.88
N TRP A 169 -0.03 8.34 -27.18
CA TRP A 169 1.27 7.82 -26.77
C TRP A 169 2.20 7.60 -27.96
N ASN A 170 1.73 6.90 -29.00
CA ASN A 170 2.52 6.62 -30.21
C ASN A 170 2.94 7.90 -30.93
N THR A 171 2.10 8.94 -30.89
CA THR A 171 2.42 10.26 -31.46
C THR A 171 3.58 10.90 -30.69
N ILE A 172 3.50 10.94 -29.35
CA ILE A 172 4.56 11.45 -28.48
C ILE A 172 5.86 10.67 -28.69
N ILE A 173 5.81 9.33 -28.75
CA ILE A 173 7.00 8.50 -28.98
C ILE A 173 7.60 8.76 -30.36
N SER A 174 6.77 8.94 -31.39
CA SER A 174 7.25 9.28 -32.73
C SER A 174 7.94 10.65 -32.78
N GLU A 175 7.48 11.62 -32.00
CA GLU A 175 8.12 12.93 -31.88
C GLU A 175 9.43 12.85 -31.07
N ALA A 176 9.42 12.13 -29.95
CA ALA A 176 10.60 11.93 -29.09
C ALA A 176 11.74 11.20 -29.83
N LYS A 177 11.40 10.28 -30.75
CA LYS A 177 12.38 9.61 -31.64
C LYS A 177 13.07 10.58 -32.60
N LYS A 178 12.43 11.70 -32.96
CA LYS A 178 13.03 12.74 -33.81
C LYS A 178 13.85 13.72 -32.99
N SER A 179 13.32 14.17 -31.86
CA SER A 179 14.02 15.04 -30.92
C SER A 179 13.55 14.79 -29.50
N VAL A 180 14.50 14.41 -28.65
CA VAL A 180 14.25 14.15 -27.22
C VAL A 180 13.84 15.43 -26.46
N ASP A 181 14.13 16.61 -27.03
CA ASP A 181 13.78 17.89 -26.41
C ASP A 181 12.27 18.13 -26.30
N CYS A 182 11.43 17.42 -27.07
CA CYS A 182 9.98 17.52 -26.91
C CYS A 182 9.52 17.07 -25.51
N LEU A 183 10.29 16.22 -24.83
CA LEU A 183 10.02 15.77 -23.46
C LEU A 183 10.31 16.85 -22.40
N LYS A 184 10.79 18.03 -22.81
CA LYS A 184 10.91 19.23 -21.97
C LYS A 184 9.71 20.17 -22.11
N ASP A 185 8.80 19.91 -23.05
CA ASP A 185 7.59 20.70 -23.23
C ASP A 185 6.58 20.39 -22.09
N PRO A 186 6.14 21.40 -21.31
CA PRO A 186 5.14 21.21 -20.26
C PRO A 186 3.84 20.53 -20.73
N GLU A 187 3.39 20.77 -21.97
CA GLU A 187 2.16 20.17 -22.50
C GLU A 187 2.36 18.67 -22.77
N VAL A 188 3.49 18.31 -23.38
CA VAL A 188 3.86 16.90 -23.63
C VAL A 188 4.01 16.15 -22.31
N VAL A 189 4.68 16.73 -21.31
CA VAL A 189 4.82 16.12 -19.98
C VAL A 189 3.46 15.93 -19.31
N SER A 190 2.56 16.91 -19.42
CA SER A 190 1.19 16.81 -18.92
C SER A 190 0.40 15.68 -19.59
N ASN A 191 0.54 15.53 -20.91
CA ASN A 191 -0.11 14.44 -21.65
C ASN A 191 0.43 13.06 -21.24
N ILE A 192 1.75 12.93 -21.04
CA ILE A 192 2.37 11.71 -20.52
C ILE A 192 1.79 11.35 -19.14
N LEU A 193 1.69 12.31 -18.22
CA LEU A 193 1.11 12.09 -16.90
C LEU A 193 -0.34 11.59 -16.97
N ASN A 194 -1.18 12.21 -17.82
CA ASN A 194 -2.56 11.77 -17.99
C ASN A 194 -2.65 10.34 -18.57
N ILE A 195 -1.79 9.99 -19.53
CA ILE A 195 -1.72 8.64 -20.08
C ILE A 195 -1.27 7.64 -19.02
N LEU A 196 -0.23 7.95 -18.23
CA LEU A 196 0.25 7.08 -17.16
C LEU A 196 -0.84 6.87 -16.09
N LYS A 197 -1.52 7.92 -15.63
CA LYS A 197 -2.63 7.81 -14.66
C LYS A 197 -3.79 6.98 -15.20
N THR A 198 -4.13 7.12 -16.47
CA THR A 198 -5.12 6.26 -17.15
C THR A 198 -4.68 4.79 -17.11
N ASN A 199 -3.42 4.52 -17.41
CA ASN A 199 -2.84 3.17 -17.37
C ASN A 199 -2.78 2.60 -15.93
N ILE A 200 -2.52 3.42 -14.91
CA ILE A 200 -2.54 2.99 -13.50
C ILE A 200 -3.95 2.53 -13.12
N ARG A 201 -4.97 3.32 -13.48
CA ARG A 201 -6.38 2.99 -13.24
C ARG A 201 -6.82 1.74 -13.99
N ALA A 202 -6.40 1.61 -15.25
CA ALA A 202 -6.61 0.42 -16.06
C ALA A 202 -5.96 -0.83 -15.44
N SER A 203 -4.69 -0.72 -15.01
CA SER A 203 -3.93 -1.80 -14.36
C SER A 203 -4.61 -2.29 -13.09
N LYS A 204 -5.03 -1.36 -12.23
CA LYS A 204 -5.76 -1.68 -10.99
C LYS A 204 -7.07 -2.41 -11.25
N ALA A 205 -7.84 -1.96 -12.24
CA ALA A 205 -9.15 -2.52 -12.55
C ALA A 205 -9.09 -3.87 -13.28
N LEU A 206 -8.20 -3.99 -14.27
CA LEU A 206 -8.04 -5.21 -15.08
C LEU A 206 -7.31 -6.32 -14.32
N GLY A 207 -6.29 -5.99 -13.52
CA GLY A 207 -5.45 -6.97 -12.84
C GLY A 207 -4.49 -7.67 -13.80
N ALA A 208 -4.34 -9.00 -13.68
CA ALA A 208 -3.38 -9.78 -14.46
C ALA A 208 -3.49 -9.60 -16.00
N PRO A 209 -4.70 -9.55 -16.60
CA PRO A 209 -4.88 -9.32 -18.04
C PRO A 209 -4.28 -8.01 -18.57
N TYR A 210 -4.00 -7.01 -17.71
CA TYR A 210 -3.36 -5.76 -18.10
C TYR A 210 -1.97 -5.97 -18.75
N VAL A 211 -1.34 -7.13 -18.54
CA VAL A 211 -0.08 -7.51 -19.18
C VAL A 211 -0.08 -7.27 -20.69
N HIS A 212 -1.20 -7.51 -21.39
CA HIS A 212 -1.31 -7.33 -22.84
C HIS A 212 -1.08 -5.87 -23.28
N GLN A 213 -1.51 -4.92 -22.46
CA GLN A 213 -1.27 -3.50 -22.69
C GLN A 213 0.14 -3.13 -22.21
N LEU A 214 0.54 -3.56 -21.01
CA LEU A 214 1.84 -3.23 -20.45
C LEU A 214 2.97 -3.64 -21.40
N THR A 215 2.94 -4.84 -21.97
CA THR A 215 3.98 -5.31 -22.89
C THR A 215 4.13 -4.44 -24.15
N LYS A 216 3.06 -3.76 -24.59
CA LYS A 216 3.11 -2.85 -25.75
C LYS A 216 3.87 -1.56 -25.46
N ILE A 217 3.73 -1.04 -24.23
CA ILE A 217 4.26 0.29 -23.85
C ILE A 217 5.50 0.20 -22.94
N TYR A 218 5.84 -0.97 -22.40
CA TYR A 218 6.83 -1.12 -21.32
C TYR A 218 8.19 -0.54 -21.67
N GLN A 219 8.74 -0.87 -22.84
CA GLN A 219 10.04 -0.37 -23.27
C GLN A 219 10.00 1.15 -23.44
N ASP A 220 8.98 1.69 -24.10
CA ASP A 220 8.84 3.14 -24.33
C ASP A 220 8.74 3.92 -23.01
N ILE A 221 7.99 3.39 -22.04
CA ILE A 221 7.86 4.00 -20.71
C ILE A 221 9.22 4.06 -20.01
N LEU A 222 10.02 2.98 -20.06
CA LEU A 222 11.35 2.98 -19.45
C LEU A 222 12.34 3.93 -20.13
N HIS A 223 12.24 4.11 -21.45
CA HIS A 223 13.04 5.10 -22.16
C HIS A 223 12.65 6.53 -21.77
N ILE A 224 11.35 6.82 -21.67
CA ILE A 224 10.86 8.11 -21.16
C ILE A 224 11.35 8.33 -19.71
N TYR A 225 11.22 7.33 -18.83
CA TYR A 225 11.70 7.40 -17.46
C TYR A 225 13.18 7.83 -17.41
N LYS A 226 14.04 7.16 -18.21
CA LYS A 226 15.47 7.44 -18.26
C LYS A 226 15.76 8.85 -18.77
N VAL A 227 15.19 9.24 -19.91
CA VAL A 227 15.39 10.59 -20.47
C VAL A 227 14.93 11.67 -19.49
N THR A 228 13.76 11.47 -18.88
CA THR A 228 13.21 12.41 -17.90
C THR A 228 14.14 12.51 -16.69
N SER A 229 14.69 11.41 -16.21
CA SER A 229 15.69 11.43 -15.13
C SER A 229 16.99 12.15 -15.54
N GLU A 230 17.49 11.94 -16.75
CA GLU A 230 18.67 12.65 -17.28
C GLU A 230 18.41 14.16 -17.34
N ASN A 231 17.23 14.58 -17.80
CA ASN A 231 16.81 15.99 -17.83
C ASN A 231 16.75 16.61 -16.43
N ILE A 232 16.18 15.89 -15.45
CA ILE A 232 16.12 16.35 -14.05
C ILE A 232 17.54 16.52 -13.48
N ASN A 233 18.39 15.50 -13.64
CA ASN A 233 19.77 15.53 -13.14
C ASN A 233 20.59 16.63 -13.81
N GLN A 234 20.42 16.85 -15.12
CA GLN A 234 21.06 17.96 -15.83
C GLN A 234 20.58 19.32 -15.28
N ALA A 235 19.28 19.49 -15.05
CA ALA A 235 18.73 20.71 -14.48
C ALA A 235 19.31 21.00 -13.08
N ILE A 236 19.45 19.97 -12.24
CA ILE A 236 20.06 20.08 -10.90
C ILE A 236 21.54 20.47 -11.00
N ARG A 237 22.30 19.86 -11.92
CA ARG A 237 23.72 20.20 -12.12
C ARG A 237 23.91 21.64 -12.57
N MET A 238 22.99 22.17 -13.39
CA MET A 238 23.10 23.53 -13.92
C MET A 238 22.60 24.61 -12.94
N ASN A 239 21.52 24.33 -12.19
CA ASN A 239 20.80 25.35 -11.40
C ASN A 239 20.80 25.08 -9.89
N GLY A 240 21.45 24.01 -9.45
CA GLY A 240 21.45 23.54 -8.07
C GLY A 240 20.18 22.76 -7.68
N PRO A 241 20.16 22.16 -6.47
CA PRO A 241 19.11 21.23 -6.06
C PRO A 241 17.73 21.86 -5.93
N MET A 242 17.63 23.16 -5.67
CA MET A 242 16.34 23.86 -5.53
C MET A 242 15.50 23.88 -6.82
N VAL A 243 16.09 23.55 -7.98
CA VAL A 243 15.37 23.48 -9.25
C VAL A 243 14.25 22.44 -9.24
N VAL A 244 14.31 21.41 -8.38
CA VAL A 244 13.25 20.40 -8.22
C VAL A 244 11.91 21.02 -7.80
N LYS A 245 11.93 22.25 -7.26
CA LYS A 245 10.71 22.97 -6.89
C LYS A 245 10.00 23.61 -8.09
N GLN A 246 10.63 23.72 -9.26
CA GLN A 246 10.04 24.29 -10.46
C GLN A 246 8.95 23.37 -11.04
N ARG A 247 7.89 23.97 -11.60
CA ARG A 247 6.70 23.25 -12.09
C ARG A 247 7.03 22.14 -13.10
N LEU A 248 7.91 22.41 -14.07
CA LEU A 248 8.28 21.43 -15.09
C LEU A 248 9.04 20.25 -14.47
N ILE A 249 10.05 20.52 -13.64
CA ILE A 249 10.85 19.47 -12.98
C ILE A 249 9.99 18.65 -12.03
N LYS A 250 9.06 19.26 -11.28
CA LYS A 250 8.05 18.53 -10.49
C LYS A 250 7.18 17.61 -11.35
N SER A 251 6.78 18.07 -12.53
CA SER A 251 5.96 17.26 -13.45
C SER A 251 6.77 16.10 -14.04
N MET A 252 8.06 16.32 -14.33
CA MET A 252 9.00 15.28 -14.74
C MET A 252 9.24 14.23 -13.64
N ILE A 253 9.39 14.66 -12.38
CA ILE A 253 9.45 13.78 -11.20
C ILE A 253 8.17 12.94 -11.11
N ALA A 254 6.99 13.57 -11.26
CA ALA A 254 5.72 12.85 -11.28
C ALA A 254 5.62 11.82 -12.42
N VAL A 255 6.26 12.06 -13.58
CA VAL A 255 6.32 11.05 -14.66
C VAL A 255 7.13 9.82 -14.22
N LYS A 256 8.24 10.03 -13.49
CA LYS A 256 9.01 8.93 -12.91
C LYS A 256 8.18 8.17 -11.87
N GLU A 257 7.53 8.89 -10.97
CA GLU A 257 6.68 8.32 -9.91
C GLU A 257 5.51 7.50 -10.51
N ASP A 258 4.71 8.09 -11.41
CA ASP A 258 3.57 7.42 -12.04
C ASP A 258 3.99 6.20 -12.87
N THR A 259 5.19 6.24 -13.47
CA THR A 259 5.79 5.07 -14.14
C THR A 259 6.02 3.91 -13.16
N LEU A 260 6.61 4.21 -12.00
CA LEU A 260 6.89 3.21 -10.97
C LEU A 260 5.60 2.68 -10.34
N MET A 261 4.62 3.55 -10.08
CA MET A 261 3.30 3.18 -9.60
C MET A 261 2.58 2.24 -10.59
N LEU A 262 2.69 2.50 -11.90
CA LEU A 262 2.10 1.63 -12.92
C LEU A 262 2.72 0.23 -12.91
N ILE A 263 4.05 0.17 -12.86
CA ILE A 263 4.80 -1.10 -12.82
C ILE A 263 4.46 -1.87 -11.52
N GLY A 264 4.50 -1.20 -10.37
CA GLY A 264 4.12 -1.78 -9.08
C GLY A 264 2.67 -2.27 -9.03
N SER A 265 1.73 -1.47 -9.57
CA SER A 265 0.31 -1.85 -9.68
C SER A 265 0.15 -3.17 -10.43
N TYR A 266 0.82 -3.32 -11.58
CA TYR A 266 0.77 -4.58 -12.34
C TYR A 266 1.44 -5.73 -11.58
N PHE A 267 2.65 -5.54 -11.05
CA PHE A 267 3.36 -6.59 -10.31
C PHE A 267 2.52 -7.17 -9.17
N SER A 268 1.81 -6.33 -8.41
CA SER A 268 0.91 -6.80 -7.34
C SER A 268 -0.16 -7.80 -7.83
N LYS A 269 -0.59 -7.70 -9.10
CA LYS A 269 -1.65 -8.51 -9.71
C LYS A 269 -1.15 -9.53 -10.74
N ALA A 270 0.14 -9.57 -11.06
CA ALA A 270 0.68 -10.44 -12.10
C ALA A 270 0.35 -11.92 -11.83
N SER A 271 -0.06 -12.66 -12.85
CA SER A 271 -0.31 -14.12 -12.72
C SER A 271 0.91 -14.94 -13.14
N ASN A 272 1.64 -14.50 -14.16
CA ASN A 272 2.81 -15.18 -14.69
C ASN A 272 4.10 -14.59 -14.14
N ILE A 273 4.63 -15.20 -13.07
CA ILE A 273 5.85 -14.72 -12.41
C ILE A 273 7.10 -14.98 -13.26
N GLN A 274 7.13 -16.04 -14.07
CA GLN A 274 8.27 -16.31 -14.95
C GLN A 274 8.43 -15.18 -15.98
N GLN A 275 7.32 -14.66 -16.51
CA GLN A 275 7.35 -13.51 -17.40
C GLN A 275 7.88 -12.25 -16.68
N VAL A 276 7.53 -12.04 -15.41
CA VAL A 276 8.10 -10.95 -14.58
C VAL A 276 9.62 -11.05 -14.51
N LEU A 277 10.14 -12.24 -14.22
CA LEU A 277 11.57 -12.50 -14.12
C LEU A 277 12.31 -12.32 -15.45
N ASP A 278 11.77 -12.88 -16.54
CA ASP A 278 12.50 -12.95 -17.82
C ASP A 278 12.36 -11.68 -18.66
N GLN A 279 11.18 -11.06 -18.66
CA GLN A 279 10.87 -9.94 -19.58
C GLN A 279 10.98 -8.58 -18.91
N PHE A 280 10.58 -8.47 -17.64
CA PHE A 280 10.45 -7.18 -16.96
C PHE A 280 11.65 -6.86 -16.06
N LEU A 281 12.29 -7.86 -15.48
CA LEU A 281 13.34 -7.63 -14.49
C LEU A 281 14.58 -6.96 -15.09
N THR A 282 15.19 -7.50 -16.16
CA THR A 282 16.43 -6.95 -16.73
C THR A 282 16.31 -5.47 -17.16
N PRO A 283 15.24 -5.04 -17.86
CA PRO A 283 15.04 -3.62 -18.14
C PRO A 283 14.89 -2.77 -16.87
N LEU A 284 14.21 -3.27 -15.83
CA LEU A 284 14.06 -2.55 -14.56
C LEU A 284 15.42 -2.23 -13.92
N TYR A 285 16.34 -3.21 -13.88
CA TYR A 285 17.70 -2.97 -13.36
C TYR A 285 18.43 -1.89 -14.17
N THR A 286 18.34 -2.00 -15.49
CA THR A 286 19.09 -1.15 -16.43
C THR A 286 18.60 0.29 -16.42
N PHE A 287 17.28 0.51 -16.42
CA PHE A 287 16.67 1.82 -16.61
C PHE A 287 16.25 2.50 -15.30
N VAL A 288 15.94 1.73 -14.25
CA VAL A 288 15.41 2.25 -12.98
C VAL A 288 16.43 2.14 -11.87
N LEU A 289 16.97 0.94 -11.59
CA LEU A 289 17.85 0.77 -10.42
C LEU A 289 19.22 1.41 -10.60
N ALA A 290 19.80 1.30 -11.80
CA ALA A 290 21.02 2.02 -12.13
C ALA A 290 20.82 3.55 -12.06
N ASP A 291 19.68 4.05 -12.55
CA ASP A 291 19.31 5.47 -12.43
C ASP A 291 19.17 5.90 -10.96
N TYR A 292 18.49 5.09 -10.14
CA TYR A 292 18.32 5.36 -8.70
C TYR A 292 19.67 5.48 -7.98
N ARG A 293 20.64 4.63 -8.32
CA ARG A 293 22.01 4.71 -7.80
C ARG A 293 22.68 6.02 -8.19
N ASP A 294 22.63 6.37 -9.48
CA ASP A 294 23.43 7.45 -10.07
C ASP A 294 22.79 8.84 -9.92
N CYS A 295 21.49 8.93 -9.59
CA CYS A 295 20.79 10.21 -9.48
C CYS A 295 21.18 11.01 -8.23
N HIS A 296 20.98 12.33 -8.30
CA HIS A 296 21.10 13.21 -7.14
C HIS A 296 20.05 12.84 -6.05
N PRO A 297 20.35 12.94 -4.74
CA PRO A 297 19.39 12.63 -3.67
C PRO A 297 18.01 13.28 -3.81
N GLU A 298 17.97 14.58 -4.18
CA GLU A 298 16.73 15.33 -4.41
C GLU A 298 15.92 14.89 -5.66
N ALA A 299 16.48 14.05 -6.54
CA ALA A 299 15.83 13.49 -7.73
C ALA A 299 15.61 11.97 -7.64
N ARG A 300 15.92 11.39 -6.48
CA ARG A 300 15.81 9.97 -6.21
C ARG A 300 14.39 9.66 -5.78
N GLU A 301 13.73 8.76 -6.51
CA GLU A 301 12.29 8.48 -6.29
C GLU A 301 12.08 7.39 -5.25
N SER A 302 11.41 7.73 -4.13
CA SER A 302 11.11 6.79 -3.05
C SER A 302 10.23 5.63 -3.50
N GLU A 303 9.44 5.80 -4.56
CA GLU A 303 8.54 4.78 -5.12
C GLU A 303 9.30 3.60 -5.73
N VAL A 304 10.59 3.75 -6.07
CA VAL A 304 11.44 2.61 -6.49
C VAL A 304 11.49 1.55 -5.39
N LEU A 305 11.62 1.97 -4.14
CA LEU A 305 11.71 1.07 -2.98
C LEU A 305 10.38 0.37 -2.72
N ASN A 306 9.26 1.09 -2.86
CA ASN A 306 7.92 0.50 -2.70
C ASN A 306 7.60 -0.51 -3.82
N MET A 307 7.91 -0.16 -5.07
CA MET A 307 7.74 -1.07 -6.21
C MET A 307 8.59 -2.33 -6.06
N LEU A 308 9.83 -2.22 -5.56
CA LEU A 308 10.66 -3.38 -5.22
C LEU A 308 10.07 -4.24 -4.10
N ALA A 309 9.51 -3.61 -3.05
CA ALA A 309 8.83 -4.33 -1.98
C ALA A 309 7.63 -5.14 -2.52
N ILE A 310 6.82 -4.53 -3.39
CA ILE A 310 5.70 -5.19 -4.07
C ILE A 310 6.19 -6.36 -4.94
N LEU A 311 7.27 -6.14 -5.71
CA LEU A 311 7.88 -7.17 -6.55
C LEU A 311 8.36 -8.36 -5.72
N ILE A 312 9.06 -8.11 -4.61
CA ILE A 312 9.60 -9.16 -3.73
C ILE A 312 8.47 -9.98 -3.10
N ASN A 313 7.45 -9.31 -2.57
CA ASN A 313 6.29 -10.00 -1.99
C ASN A 313 5.50 -10.80 -3.05
N LYS A 314 5.62 -10.43 -4.33
CA LYS A 314 4.95 -11.14 -5.42
C LYS A 314 5.73 -12.34 -5.94
N VAL A 315 7.03 -12.16 -6.14
CA VAL A 315 7.92 -13.15 -6.79
C VAL A 315 8.41 -14.18 -5.78
N GLU A 316 8.46 -13.79 -4.51
CA GLU A 316 8.89 -14.56 -3.36
C GLU A 316 10.33 -15.10 -3.48
N ASP A 317 10.54 -16.36 -3.11
CA ASP A 317 11.85 -17.02 -3.07
C ASP A 317 12.64 -16.92 -4.38
N ARG A 318 11.96 -16.87 -5.54
CA ARG A 318 12.60 -16.78 -6.86
C ARG A 318 13.42 -15.52 -7.11
N ILE A 319 13.18 -14.42 -6.39
CA ILE A 319 14.00 -13.21 -6.50
C ILE A 319 15.19 -13.20 -5.52
N THR A 320 15.25 -14.14 -4.57
CA THR A 320 16.31 -14.23 -3.54
C THR A 320 17.73 -14.10 -4.11
N PRO A 321 18.11 -14.78 -5.22
CA PRO A 321 19.47 -14.66 -5.77
C PRO A 321 19.83 -13.26 -6.29
N ARG A 322 18.83 -12.41 -6.50
CA ARG A 322 18.95 -11.05 -7.05
C ARG A 322 18.90 -9.96 -5.98
N ILE A 323 18.59 -10.31 -4.73
CA ILE A 323 18.51 -9.36 -3.62
C ILE A 323 19.84 -8.64 -3.34
N PRO A 324 21.02 -9.31 -3.35
CA PRO A 324 22.29 -8.60 -3.17
C PRO A 324 22.50 -7.49 -4.20
N GLU A 325 22.19 -7.76 -5.47
CA GLU A 325 22.26 -6.78 -6.56
C GLU A 325 21.28 -5.61 -6.35
N ILE A 326 20.08 -5.86 -5.82
CA ILE A 326 19.13 -4.79 -5.45
C ILE A 326 19.72 -3.95 -4.33
N PHE A 327 20.27 -4.58 -3.29
CA PHE A 327 20.84 -3.88 -2.14
C PHE A 327 22.02 -3.00 -2.54
N ASP A 328 22.90 -3.47 -3.42
CA ASP A 328 24.02 -2.69 -3.94
C ASP A 328 23.55 -1.43 -4.69
N LEU A 329 22.40 -1.48 -5.37
CA LEU A 329 21.86 -0.37 -6.15
C LEU A 329 21.01 0.60 -5.32
N THR A 330 20.42 0.15 -4.21
CA THR A 330 19.43 0.96 -3.46
C THR A 330 19.74 1.17 -1.98
N PHE A 331 20.31 0.19 -1.28
CA PHE A 331 20.32 0.16 0.19
C PHE A 331 21.20 1.25 0.79
N GLU A 332 22.51 1.25 0.51
CA GLU A 332 23.46 2.23 1.07
C GLU A 332 23.15 3.66 0.62
N HIS A 333 22.75 3.82 -0.65
CA HIS A 333 22.39 5.12 -1.21
C HIS A 333 21.17 5.75 -0.53
N THR A 334 20.21 4.92 -0.10
CA THR A 334 19.05 5.38 0.66
C THR A 334 19.41 5.60 2.13
N LEU A 335 20.22 4.72 2.71
CA LEU A 335 20.64 4.83 4.11
C LEU A 335 21.34 6.17 4.38
N HIS A 336 22.27 6.59 3.51
CA HIS A 336 22.95 7.89 3.59
C HIS A 336 22.05 9.13 3.47
N MET A 337 20.81 8.96 3.02
CA MET A 337 19.81 10.04 2.99
C MET A 337 19.05 10.13 4.30
N ILE A 338 18.74 8.98 4.91
CA ILE A 338 17.85 8.91 6.07
C ILE A 338 18.60 8.83 7.41
N ASP A 339 19.88 8.44 7.43
CA ASP A 339 20.68 8.21 8.64
C ASP A 339 21.10 9.48 9.40
N LYS A 340 20.91 10.67 8.80
CA LYS A 340 21.39 11.94 9.36
C LYS A 340 20.51 12.52 10.45
N ASN A 341 19.19 12.39 10.31
CA ASN A 341 18.21 12.99 11.23
C ASN A 341 16.84 12.29 11.16
N PHE A 342 15.92 12.65 12.04
CA PHE A 342 14.60 12.03 12.11
C PHE A 342 13.52 12.65 11.20
N GLU A 343 13.86 13.66 10.39
CA GLU A 343 12.88 14.53 9.72
C GLU A 343 12.93 14.46 8.19
N ASP A 344 14.13 14.37 7.62
CA ASP A 344 14.34 14.42 6.17
C ASP A 344 13.91 13.12 5.48
N TYR A 345 13.44 13.25 4.24
CA TYR A 345 13.06 12.14 3.37
C TYR A 345 12.08 11.12 4.01
N PRO A 346 10.91 11.57 4.53
CA PRO A 346 9.97 10.69 5.23
C PRO A 346 9.46 9.56 4.33
N ASP A 347 9.22 9.82 3.04
CA ASP A 347 8.74 8.81 2.10
C ASP A 347 9.81 7.75 1.78
N HIS A 348 11.06 8.15 1.55
CA HIS A 348 12.18 7.21 1.36
C HIS A 348 12.34 6.32 2.57
N ARG A 349 12.22 6.90 3.77
CA ARG A 349 12.34 6.16 5.03
C ARG A 349 11.27 5.10 5.18
N LYS A 350 10.00 5.48 4.97
CA LYS A 350 8.87 4.54 4.99
C LYS A 350 9.07 3.41 3.98
N ASN A 351 9.43 3.74 2.75
CA ASN A 351 9.55 2.74 1.69
C ASN A 351 10.82 1.88 1.84
N PHE A 352 11.90 2.43 2.42
CA PHE A 352 13.12 1.70 2.77
C PHE A 352 12.82 0.59 3.79
N TYR A 353 12.11 0.92 4.87
CA TYR A 353 11.74 -0.08 5.87
C TYR A 353 10.68 -1.06 5.34
N THR A 354 9.75 -0.62 4.48
CA THR A 354 8.81 -1.53 3.79
C THR A 354 9.57 -2.53 2.90
N LEU A 355 10.60 -2.09 2.17
CA LEU A 355 11.48 -2.96 1.39
C LEU A 355 12.23 -3.93 2.29
N LEU A 356 12.86 -3.44 3.35
CA LEU A 356 13.61 -4.27 4.29
C LEU A 356 12.72 -5.33 4.94
N GLN A 357 11.52 -4.97 5.37
CA GLN A 357 10.52 -5.90 5.89
C GLN A 357 10.19 -7.01 4.89
N SER A 358 9.95 -6.65 3.62
CA SER A 358 9.63 -7.61 2.56
C SER A 358 10.79 -8.60 2.35
N VAL A 359 12.03 -8.10 2.36
CA VAL A 359 13.24 -8.92 2.24
C VAL A 359 13.41 -9.85 3.44
N THR A 360 13.29 -9.33 4.67
CA THR A 360 13.43 -10.11 5.91
C THR A 360 12.36 -11.19 6.01
N ASN A 361 11.12 -10.89 5.59
CA ASN A 361 10.02 -11.84 5.67
C ASN A 361 10.11 -12.94 4.59
N VAL A 362 10.41 -12.57 3.35
CA VAL A 362 10.25 -13.46 2.19
C VAL A 362 11.59 -14.00 1.69
N CYS A 363 12.63 -13.15 1.63
CA CYS A 363 13.94 -13.47 1.07
C CYS A 363 15.05 -13.55 2.15
N PHE A 364 14.72 -14.03 3.36
CA PHE A 364 15.69 -14.13 4.47
C PHE A 364 17.03 -14.82 4.11
N PRO A 365 17.06 -15.88 3.26
CA PRO A 365 18.34 -16.48 2.86
C PRO A 365 19.30 -15.52 2.17
N ALA A 366 18.79 -14.47 1.49
CA ALA A 366 19.64 -13.44 0.90
C ALA A 366 20.36 -12.60 1.98
N LEU A 367 19.70 -12.33 3.12
CA LEU A 367 20.33 -11.63 4.24
C LEU A 367 21.45 -12.46 4.88
N LEU A 368 21.29 -13.78 4.93
CA LEU A 368 22.34 -14.71 5.41
C LEU A 368 23.54 -14.79 4.45
N ALA A 369 23.33 -14.50 3.17
CA ALA A 369 24.38 -14.46 2.16
C ALA A 369 25.17 -13.15 2.14
N LEU A 370 24.72 -12.12 2.86
CA LEU A 370 25.45 -10.86 3.00
C LEU A 370 26.74 -11.06 3.79
N ASN A 371 27.75 -10.24 3.49
CA ASN A 371 28.94 -10.20 4.33
C ASN A 371 28.65 -9.54 5.69
N ALA A 372 29.54 -9.73 6.67
CA ALA A 372 29.36 -9.23 8.03
C ALA A 372 29.14 -7.70 8.11
N THR A 373 29.80 -6.93 7.24
CA THR A 373 29.67 -5.47 7.20
C THR A 373 28.31 -5.04 6.69
N GLN A 374 27.84 -5.64 5.59
CA GLN A 374 26.51 -5.38 5.02
C GLN A 374 25.39 -5.82 5.97
N PHE A 375 25.52 -6.99 6.60
CA PHE A 375 24.55 -7.44 7.60
C PHE A 375 24.51 -6.50 8.81
N LYS A 376 25.68 -5.99 9.26
CA LYS A 376 25.73 -4.99 10.32
C LYS A 376 24.98 -3.71 9.94
N LEU A 377 25.11 -3.22 8.71
CA LEU A 377 24.33 -2.06 8.25
C LEU A 377 22.83 -2.32 8.29
N VAL A 378 22.38 -3.51 7.91
CA VAL A 378 20.97 -3.92 8.03
C VAL A 378 20.51 -3.90 9.49
N TYR A 379 21.29 -4.52 10.38
CA TYR A 379 20.99 -4.56 11.81
C TYR A 379 20.94 -3.15 12.42
N ASP A 380 21.97 -2.33 12.18
CA ASP A 380 22.06 -0.97 12.70
C ASP A 380 20.89 -0.10 12.17
N SER A 381 20.47 -0.30 10.92
CA SER A 381 19.29 0.37 10.33
C SER A 381 18.00 0.01 11.05
N ILE A 382 17.83 -1.25 11.47
CA ILE A 382 16.66 -1.69 12.25
C ILE A 382 16.70 -1.05 13.63
N MET A 383 17.86 -1.08 14.31
CA MET A 383 18.01 -0.45 15.63
C MET A 383 17.72 1.04 15.61
N TRP A 384 18.09 1.73 14.53
CA TRP A 384 17.75 3.13 14.33
C TRP A 384 16.24 3.36 14.12
N ALA A 385 15.57 2.47 13.39
CA ALA A 385 14.12 2.53 13.19
C ALA A 385 13.36 2.47 14.51
N LEU A 386 13.79 1.59 15.43
CA LEU A 386 13.17 1.41 16.75
C LEU A 386 13.12 2.72 17.54
N LYS A 387 14.20 3.52 17.45
CA LYS A 387 14.38 4.81 18.16
C LYS A 387 13.68 5.98 17.49
N HIS A 388 12.93 5.75 16.41
CA HIS A 388 12.39 6.84 15.62
C HIS A 388 11.13 7.44 16.25
N THR A 389 11.10 8.78 16.32
CA THR A 389 9.95 9.58 16.76
C THR A 389 8.64 9.36 15.98
N MET A 390 8.68 8.88 14.74
CA MET A 390 7.49 8.59 13.95
C MET A 390 6.99 7.18 14.28
N ARG A 391 5.81 7.09 14.91
CA ARG A 391 5.16 5.83 15.32
C ARG A 391 5.21 4.76 14.22
N THR A 392 4.84 5.11 13.00
CA THR A 392 4.81 4.17 11.86
C THR A 392 6.18 3.56 11.54
N ILE A 393 7.28 4.31 11.69
CA ILE A 393 8.63 3.78 11.40
C ILE A 393 9.13 2.91 12.56
N SER A 394 8.87 3.34 13.80
CA SER A 394 9.20 2.56 15.00
C SER A 394 8.45 1.22 15.01
N GLU A 395 7.15 1.22 14.68
CA GLU A 395 6.34 0.01 14.52
C GLU A 395 6.90 -0.92 13.41
N LEU A 396 7.26 -0.37 12.24
CA LEU A 396 7.92 -1.16 11.19
C LEU A 396 9.24 -1.77 11.67
N GLY A 397 10.07 -1.00 12.39
CA GLY A 397 11.32 -1.50 12.97
C GLY A 397 11.10 -2.67 13.93
N LEU A 398 10.10 -2.56 14.80
CA LEU A 398 9.71 -3.63 15.74
C LEU A 398 9.24 -4.88 15.00
N GLU A 399 8.41 -4.71 13.97
CA GLU A 399 7.92 -5.82 13.14
C GLU A 399 9.07 -6.53 12.41
N ILE A 400 9.98 -5.78 11.79
CA ILE A 400 11.17 -6.33 11.11
C ILE A 400 12.02 -7.14 12.10
N LEU A 401 12.28 -6.60 13.29
CA LEU A 401 13.06 -7.30 14.31
C LEU A 401 12.37 -8.58 14.79
N GLN A 402 11.06 -8.55 15.02
CA GLN A 402 10.29 -9.77 15.38
C GLN A 402 10.40 -10.84 14.29
N ILE A 403 10.24 -10.46 13.03
CA ILE A 403 10.38 -11.37 11.90
C ILE A 403 11.82 -11.91 11.86
N MET A 404 12.83 -11.05 11.99
CA MET A 404 14.24 -11.45 11.99
C MET A 404 14.56 -12.46 13.09
N LEU A 405 14.13 -12.22 14.33
CA LEU A 405 14.34 -13.14 15.45
C LEU A 405 13.67 -14.51 15.20
N ARG A 406 12.43 -14.52 14.68
CA ARG A 406 11.73 -15.76 14.31
C ARG A 406 12.47 -16.50 13.19
N LYS A 407 12.98 -15.80 12.19
CA LYS A 407 13.72 -16.41 11.08
C LYS A 407 15.02 -17.05 11.58
N PHE A 408 15.76 -16.41 12.48
CA PHE A 408 16.97 -16.98 13.08
C PHE A 408 16.72 -18.23 13.92
N GLN A 409 15.55 -18.39 14.54
CA GLN A 409 15.19 -19.63 15.24
C GLN A 409 15.02 -20.83 14.29
N THR A 410 14.70 -20.58 13.02
CA THR A 410 14.39 -21.61 12.02
C THR A 410 15.47 -21.77 10.94
N CYS A 411 16.49 -20.91 10.91
CA CYS A 411 17.52 -20.93 9.90
C CYS A 411 18.65 -21.91 10.21
N ASP A 412 19.73 -21.83 9.44
CA ASP A 412 20.94 -22.59 9.72
C ASP A 412 21.41 -22.35 11.18
N PRO A 413 21.64 -23.42 11.99
CA PRO A 413 22.01 -23.28 13.39
C PRO A 413 23.31 -22.50 13.60
N GLN A 414 24.30 -22.64 12.71
CA GLN A 414 25.58 -21.95 12.88
C GLN A 414 25.40 -20.45 12.68
N ALA A 415 24.67 -20.05 11.64
CA ALA A 415 24.32 -18.65 11.42
C ALA A 415 23.54 -18.05 12.60
N ALA A 416 22.58 -18.78 13.17
CA ALA A 416 21.85 -18.36 14.35
C ALA A 416 22.75 -18.16 15.58
N GLN A 417 23.68 -19.10 15.83
CA GLN A 417 24.64 -18.95 16.94
C GLN A 417 25.56 -17.73 16.76
N THR A 418 26.06 -17.48 15.55
CA THR A 418 26.85 -16.28 15.26
C THR A 418 26.05 -15.00 15.48
N PHE A 419 24.77 -14.98 15.06
CA PHE A 419 23.88 -13.86 15.32
C PHE A 419 23.70 -13.62 16.82
N TYR A 420 23.41 -14.67 17.60
CA TYR A 420 23.24 -14.53 19.04
C TYR A 420 24.52 -14.04 19.74
N GLN A 421 25.68 -14.57 19.36
CA GLN A 421 26.95 -14.16 19.95
C GLN A 421 27.26 -12.67 19.74
N ILE A 422 26.93 -12.13 18.57
CA ILE A 422 27.29 -10.75 18.20
C ILE A 422 26.20 -9.75 18.65
N TYR A 423 24.92 -10.08 18.43
CA TYR A 423 23.84 -9.09 18.48
C TYR A 423 22.82 -9.29 19.61
N TYR A 424 22.83 -10.42 20.34
CA TYR A 424 21.79 -10.71 21.33
C TYR A 424 21.75 -9.68 22.46
N LEU A 425 22.88 -9.45 23.14
CA LEU A 425 22.96 -8.50 24.25
C LEU A 425 22.70 -7.07 23.79
N GLU A 426 23.20 -6.72 22.60
CA GLU A 426 22.98 -5.40 21.99
C GLU A 426 21.49 -5.18 21.68
N THR A 427 20.80 -6.18 21.12
CA THR A 427 19.37 -6.11 20.82
C THR A 427 18.57 -5.91 22.10
N MET A 428 18.88 -6.68 23.15
CA MET A 428 18.22 -6.57 24.44
C MET A 428 18.41 -5.17 25.04
N GLN A 429 19.63 -4.63 25.00
CA GLN A 429 19.92 -3.27 25.45
C GLN A 429 19.15 -2.20 24.68
N HIS A 430 19.14 -2.25 23.34
CA HIS A 430 18.41 -1.26 22.53
C HIS A 430 16.90 -1.29 22.82
N ILE A 431 16.30 -2.48 22.95
CA ILE A 431 14.86 -2.59 23.25
C ILE A 431 14.53 -2.02 24.63
N PHE A 432 15.32 -2.35 25.66
CA PHE A 432 15.11 -1.76 26.99
C PHE A 432 15.30 -0.24 27.01
N ALA A 433 16.28 0.28 26.27
CA ALA A 433 16.48 1.72 26.14
C ALA A 433 15.26 2.41 25.49
N VAL A 434 14.75 1.86 24.38
CA VAL A 434 13.58 2.42 23.67
C VAL A 434 12.33 2.33 24.54
N VAL A 435 12.11 1.22 25.24
CA VAL A 435 10.95 1.02 26.13
C VAL A 435 10.97 2.00 27.30
N ALA A 436 12.15 2.28 27.85
CA ALA A 436 12.29 3.24 28.94
C ALA A 436 12.12 4.70 28.51
N GLU A 437 12.30 5.02 27.22
CA GLU A 437 12.07 6.36 26.68
C GLU A 437 10.56 6.66 26.55
N CYS A 438 10.15 7.86 26.98
CA CYS A 438 8.73 8.23 27.05
C CYS A 438 8.03 8.32 25.68
N SER A 439 8.77 8.40 24.57
CA SER A 439 8.24 8.59 23.21
C SER A 439 7.72 7.32 22.53
N HIS A 440 7.93 6.13 23.09
CA HIS A 440 7.71 4.85 22.37
C HIS A 440 6.65 3.92 22.98
N THR A 441 5.78 4.45 23.85
CA THR A 441 4.78 3.64 24.58
C THR A 441 3.70 3.01 23.72
N SER A 442 3.47 3.55 22.51
CA SER A 442 2.53 2.96 21.55
C SER A 442 2.92 1.57 21.03
N GLY A 443 4.17 1.13 21.23
CA GLY A 443 4.68 -0.19 20.82
C GLY A 443 4.79 -1.22 21.94
N LEU A 444 4.18 -1.00 23.12
CA LEU A 444 4.46 -1.79 24.33
C LEU A 444 4.21 -3.30 24.15
N THR A 445 3.15 -3.71 23.45
CA THR A 445 2.93 -5.15 23.15
C THR A 445 4.05 -5.73 22.30
N ALA A 446 4.47 -5.02 21.24
CA ALA A 446 5.53 -5.50 20.37
C ALA A 446 6.89 -5.58 21.09
N HIS A 447 7.19 -4.60 21.93
CA HIS A 447 8.35 -4.64 22.82
C HIS A 447 8.29 -5.82 23.80
N SER A 448 7.13 -6.05 24.42
CA SER A 448 6.92 -7.17 25.34
C SER A 448 7.14 -8.51 24.64
N GLN A 449 6.61 -8.67 23.42
CA GLN A 449 6.82 -9.87 22.61
C GLN A 449 8.29 -10.10 22.25
N ILE A 450 9.03 -9.04 21.89
CA ILE A 450 10.46 -9.15 21.57
C ILE A 450 11.26 -9.54 22.80
N LEU A 451 11.06 -8.84 23.93
CA LEU A 451 11.78 -9.10 25.16
C LEU A 451 11.47 -10.49 25.70
N ALA A 452 10.20 -10.87 25.75
CA ALA A 452 9.77 -12.22 26.13
C ALA A 452 10.47 -13.26 25.24
N ASN A 453 10.43 -13.10 23.91
CA ASN A 453 11.10 -14.03 22.99
C ASN A 453 12.63 -14.11 23.24
N LEU A 454 13.30 -13.00 23.56
CA LEU A 454 14.72 -13.04 23.91
C LEU A 454 14.96 -13.86 25.19
N PHE A 455 14.16 -13.65 26.24
CA PHE A 455 14.24 -14.45 27.47
C PHE A 455 13.97 -15.94 27.21
N VAL A 456 12.95 -16.27 26.41
CA VAL A 456 12.67 -17.66 26.01
C VAL A 456 13.86 -18.31 25.29
N ILE A 457 14.52 -17.58 24.37
CA ILE A 457 15.67 -18.09 23.61
C ILE A 457 16.81 -18.49 24.55
N VAL A 458 17.10 -17.68 25.57
CA VAL A 458 18.19 -17.99 26.52
C VAL A 458 17.78 -19.03 27.57
N GLU A 459 16.54 -18.99 28.07
CA GLU A 459 16.05 -19.93 29.09
C GLU A 459 15.98 -21.36 28.56
N GLN A 460 15.51 -21.54 27.32
CA GLN A 460 15.43 -22.85 26.66
C GLN A 460 16.80 -23.40 26.22
N GLY A 461 17.90 -22.67 26.46
CA GLY A 461 19.25 -23.10 26.08
C GLY A 461 19.47 -23.16 24.56
N LEU A 462 18.76 -22.34 23.78
CA LEU A 462 18.95 -22.27 22.32
C LEU A 462 20.28 -21.61 21.95
N ILE A 463 20.85 -20.79 22.83
CA ILE A 463 22.17 -20.18 22.68
C ILE A 463 23.23 -21.15 23.22
N LYS A 464 23.93 -21.81 22.29
CA LYS A 464 24.96 -22.83 22.53
C LYS A 464 26.38 -22.28 22.53
N VAL A 465 26.54 -20.98 22.33
CA VAL A 465 27.82 -20.26 22.36
C VAL A 465 27.86 -19.33 23.57
N PRO A 466 29.05 -19.04 24.14
CA PRO A 466 29.17 -18.11 25.24
C PRO A 466 28.87 -16.68 24.77
N LEU A 467 28.00 -15.97 25.50
CA LEU A 467 27.62 -14.58 25.19
C LEU A 467 28.70 -13.54 25.55
N ALA A 468 29.63 -13.88 26.43
CA ALA A 468 30.76 -13.04 26.82
C ALA A 468 32.00 -13.89 27.08
N SER A 469 33.18 -13.27 27.04
CA SER A 469 34.46 -13.95 27.34
C SER A 469 34.54 -14.52 28.76
N GLU A 470 33.75 -13.99 29.68
CA GLU A 470 33.66 -14.43 31.08
C GLU A 470 32.82 -15.71 31.23
N VAL A 471 31.97 -16.04 30.26
CA VAL A 471 31.12 -17.22 30.27
C VAL A 471 31.91 -18.41 29.73
N GLN A 472 32.25 -19.36 30.60
CA GLN A 472 33.00 -20.56 30.22
C GLN A 472 32.09 -21.67 29.67
N ASP A 473 30.87 -21.78 30.19
CA ASP A 473 29.88 -22.78 29.78
C ASP A 473 28.59 -22.07 29.30
N PRO A 474 28.11 -22.32 28.07
CA PRO A 474 26.85 -21.79 27.56
C PRO A 474 25.63 -22.03 28.48
N SER A 475 25.67 -23.06 29.35
CA SER A 475 24.62 -23.27 30.37
C SER A 475 24.45 -22.09 31.33
N GLN A 476 25.48 -21.26 31.47
CA GLN A 476 25.49 -20.07 32.34
C GLN A 476 24.98 -18.81 31.62
N ASN A 477 24.60 -18.89 30.34
CA ASN A 477 24.13 -17.74 29.57
C ASN A 477 22.93 -17.04 30.23
N LEU A 478 21.96 -17.80 30.77
CA LEU A 478 20.80 -17.21 31.46
C LEU A 478 21.23 -16.37 32.67
N LEU A 479 22.09 -16.93 33.52
CA LEU A 479 22.61 -16.23 34.70
C LEU A 479 23.38 -14.96 34.30
N TYR A 480 24.18 -15.05 33.23
CA TYR A 480 24.91 -13.90 32.71
C TYR A 480 23.97 -12.81 32.20
N VAL A 481 22.93 -13.15 31.45
CA VAL A 481 21.92 -12.20 30.96
C VAL A 481 21.20 -11.50 32.12
N GLN A 482 20.83 -12.24 33.16
CA GLN A 482 20.23 -11.65 34.37
C GLN A 482 21.18 -10.64 35.05
N GLN A 483 22.46 -10.98 35.18
CA GLN A 483 23.48 -10.09 35.77
C GLN A 483 23.73 -8.85 34.90
N PHE A 484 23.84 -9.04 33.58
CA PHE A 484 23.99 -7.96 32.61
C PHE A 484 22.82 -6.98 32.70
N MET A 485 21.58 -7.49 32.72
CA MET A 485 20.37 -6.69 32.87
C MET A 485 20.31 -5.96 34.21
N ALA A 486 20.70 -6.61 35.31
CA ALA A 486 20.75 -5.98 36.63
C ALA A 486 21.70 -4.78 36.64
N ASN A 487 22.88 -4.94 36.06
CA ASN A 487 23.87 -3.87 35.95
C ASN A 487 23.38 -2.74 35.04
N LEU A 488 22.73 -3.07 33.91
CA LEU A 488 22.15 -2.09 32.99
C LEU A 488 21.09 -1.22 33.69
N LEU A 489 20.12 -1.86 34.36
CA LEU A 489 19.05 -1.18 35.09
C LEU A 489 19.60 -0.35 36.26
N LYS A 490 20.56 -0.88 37.02
CA LYS A 490 21.19 -0.16 38.14
C LYS A 490 21.94 1.10 37.67
N THR A 491 22.58 1.02 36.51
CA THR A 491 23.29 2.16 35.91
C THR A 491 22.33 3.20 35.34
N ALA A 492 21.29 2.76 34.64
CA ALA A 492 20.30 3.65 34.02
C ALA A 492 19.36 4.31 35.05
N PHE A 493 18.99 3.58 36.11
CA PHE A 493 18.03 4.00 37.12
C PHE A 493 18.59 3.82 38.54
N PRO A 494 19.52 4.70 38.99
CA PRO A 494 20.17 4.57 40.30
C PRO A 494 19.25 4.65 41.52
N HIS A 495 17.99 5.07 41.32
CA HIS A 495 16.96 5.15 42.35
C HIS A 495 16.30 3.80 42.65
N LEU A 496 16.45 2.79 41.77
CA LEU A 496 15.93 1.45 42.02
C LEU A 496 16.81 0.71 43.03
N GLN A 497 16.18 0.06 44.00
CA GLN A 497 16.87 -0.76 45.00
C GLN A 497 17.27 -2.12 44.39
N ASP A 498 18.35 -2.71 44.90
CA ASP A 498 18.85 -4.01 44.41
C ASP A 498 17.80 -5.13 44.49
N ASN A 499 16.96 -5.13 45.53
CA ASN A 499 15.85 -6.08 45.65
C ASN A 499 14.76 -5.84 44.59
N GLN A 500 14.47 -4.59 44.24
CA GLN A 500 13.50 -4.27 43.18
C GLN A 500 14.02 -4.75 41.82
N ILE A 501 15.28 -4.47 41.50
CA ILE A 501 15.93 -4.90 40.26
C ILE A 501 15.88 -6.43 40.14
N LYS A 502 16.16 -7.15 41.24
CA LYS A 502 16.09 -8.62 41.26
C LYS A 502 14.68 -9.14 40.94
N VAL A 503 13.64 -8.58 41.57
CA VAL A 503 12.24 -8.96 41.33
C VAL A 503 11.81 -8.64 39.90
N ILE A 504 12.23 -7.49 39.36
CA ILE A 504 11.93 -7.10 37.98
C ILE A 504 12.50 -8.13 36.99
N ILE A 505 13.76 -8.54 37.15
CA ILE A 505 14.42 -9.49 36.25
C ILE A 505 13.85 -10.90 36.41
N GLU A 506 13.57 -11.33 37.64
CA GLU A 506 12.93 -12.63 37.91
C GLU A 506 11.53 -12.69 37.28
N GLY A 507 10.77 -11.60 37.33
CA GLY A 507 9.48 -11.49 36.66
C GLY A 507 9.59 -11.59 35.13
N PHE A 508 10.61 -10.96 34.51
CA PHE A 508 10.82 -11.08 33.07
C PHE A 508 11.14 -12.51 32.62
N VAL A 509 11.90 -13.27 33.42
CA VAL A 509 12.16 -14.69 33.10
C VAL A 509 10.92 -15.54 33.35
N THR A 510 10.23 -15.34 34.47
CA THR A 510 9.08 -16.19 34.85
C THR A 510 7.85 -16.00 33.94
N LEU A 511 7.67 -14.79 33.40
CA LEU A 511 6.51 -14.43 32.57
C LEU A 511 6.80 -14.49 31.07
N ASP A 512 7.95 -15.00 30.64
CA ASP A 512 8.38 -14.97 29.23
C ASP A 512 7.48 -15.79 28.27
N GLN A 513 6.68 -16.73 28.79
CA GLN A 513 5.65 -17.47 28.05
C GLN A 513 4.26 -16.80 28.09
N ASP A 514 4.00 -15.88 29.02
CA ASP A 514 2.73 -15.17 29.15
C ASP A 514 2.91 -13.71 28.72
N ILE A 515 2.67 -13.44 27.43
CA ILE A 515 2.83 -12.10 26.87
C ILE A 515 1.95 -11.05 27.57
N ALA A 516 0.76 -11.43 28.05
CA ALA A 516 -0.11 -10.49 28.77
C ALA A 516 0.49 -10.15 30.13
N GLY A 517 0.86 -11.18 30.91
CA GLY A 517 1.55 -11.00 32.19
C GLY A 517 2.88 -10.24 32.04
N PHE A 518 3.69 -10.57 31.04
CA PHE A 518 4.95 -9.88 30.73
C PHE A 518 4.73 -8.40 30.43
N LYS A 519 3.70 -8.09 29.62
CA LYS A 519 3.34 -6.70 29.29
C LYS A 519 2.93 -5.92 30.52
N GLU A 520 2.10 -6.49 31.40
CA GLU A 520 1.72 -5.87 32.67
C GLU A 520 2.94 -5.63 33.56
N HIS A 521 3.81 -6.63 33.71
CA HIS A 521 5.04 -6.50 34.51
C HIS A 521 6.00 -5.44 33.95
N LEU A 522 6.14 -5.38 32.62
CA LEU A 522 6.90 -4.32 31.95
C LEU A 522 6.27 -2.95 32.17
N ARG A 523 4.94 -2.86 32.15
CA ARG A 523 4.21 -1.62 32.45
C ARG A 523 4.43 -1.17 33.90
N ASP A 524 4.36 -2.08 34.86
CA ASP A 524 4.61 -1.80 36.28
C ASP A 524 6.04 -1.27 36.49
N PHE A 525 7.02 -1.88 35.82
CA PHE A 525 8.38 -1.36 35.78
C PHE A 525 8.44 0.07 35.21
N LEU A 526 7.76 0.34 34.10
CA LEU A 526 7.70 1.68 33.49
C LEU A 526 7.03 2.73 34.40
N VAL A 527 5.98 2.34 35.13
CA VAL A 527 5.34 3.22 36.12
C VAL A 527 6.32 3.55 37.24
N GLN A 528 7.04 2.57 37.79
CA GLN A 528 8.01 2.79 38.86
C GLN A 528 9.12 3.78 38.48
N ILE A 529 9.66 3.68 37.25
CA ILE A 529 10.70 4.63 36.78
C ILE A 529 10.12 6.02 36.47
N ARG A 530 8.86 6.10 36.06
CA ARG A 530 8.19 7.37 35.70
C ARG A 530 7.69 8.15 36.89
N GLU A 531 7.17 7.47 37.91
CA GLU A 531 6.77 8.10 39.16
C GLU A 531 7.96 8.79 39.85
N ALA A 532 9.15 8.18 39.78
CA ALA A 532 10.39 8.77 40.28
C ALA A 532 10.83 10.02 39.51
N THR A 533 10.40 10.18 38.25
CA THR A 533 10.76 11.30 37.36
C THR A 533 9.64 12.32 37.16
N GLY A 534 8.43 12.05 37.64
CA GLY A 534 7.27 12.93 37.53
C GLY A 534 6.58 12.93 36.16
N ASN A 535 6.84 11.92 35.33
CA ASN A 535 6.29 11.80 33.97
C ASN A 535 4.87 11.20 33.96
N ASP A 536 4.06 11.58 32.98
CA ASP A 536 2.72 11.01 32.77
C ASP A 536 2.79 9.52 32.38
N THR A 537 1.78 8.76 32.80
CA THR A 537 1.65 7.30 32.61
C THR A 537 0.41 6.92 31.78
N ALA A 538 -0.43 7.89 31.42
CA ALA A 538 -1.68 7.64 30.69
C ALA A 538 -1.46 7.00 29.30
N ASP A 539 -0.33 7.27 28.67
CA ASP A 539 0.06 6.75 27.37
C ASP A 539 0.32 5.23 27.36
N LEU A 540 0.70 4.64 28.50
CA LEU A 540 0.97 3.21 28.65
C LEU A 540 -0.26 2.30 28.40
N TYR A 541 -1.47 2.86 28.48
CA TYR A 541 -2.74 2.14 28.32
C TYR A 541 -3.43 2.41 26.96
N LEU A 542 -2.82 3.22 26.09
CA LEU A 542 -3.42 3.60 24.81
C LEU A 542 -3.69 2.37 23.92
N GLU A 543 -2.74 1.43 23.87
CA GLU A 543 -2.86 0.25 23.03
C GLU A 543 -4.03 -0.66 23.46
N ASP A 544 -4.21 -0.89 24.76
CA ASP A 544 -5.31 -1.73 25.28
C ASP A 544 -6.66 -1.08 25.01
N ARG A 545 -6.72 0.26 25.09
CA ARG A 545 -7.90 1.04 24.71
C ARG A 545 -8.17 0.93 23.20
N GLU A 546 -7.15 1.04 22.35
CA GLU A 546 -7.27 0.85 20.90
C GLU A 546 -7.78 -0.56 20.54
N GLN A 547 -7.24 -1.61 21.18
CA GLN A 547 -7.68 -2.99 20.95
C GLN A 547 -9.12 -3.22 21.41
N THR A 548 -9.51 -2.65 22.56
CA THR A 548 -10.89 -2.74 23.06
C THR A 548 -11.88 -2.06 22.11
N LEU A 549 -11.52 -0.88 21.59
CA LEU A 549 -12.32 -0.17 20.60
C LEU A 549 -12.42 -0.94 19.28
N LYS A 550 -11.33 -1.58 18.82
CA LYS A 550 -11.33 -2.45 17.64
C LYS A 550 -12.27 -3.64 17.81
N ARG A 551 -12.18 -4.38 18.92
CA ARG A 551 -13.08 -5.52 19.21
C ARG A 551 -14.54 -5.09 19.27
N ALA A 552 -14.83 -4.00 19.98
CA ALA A 552 -16.19 -3.45 20.05
C ALA A 552 -16.72 -3.02 18.66
N ALA A 553 -15.86 -2.46 17.81
CA ALA A 553 -16.22 -2.11 16.44
C ALA A 553 -16.48 -3.35 15.56
N GLU A 554 -15.69 -4.42 15.71
CA GLU A 554 -15.91 -5.69 15.01
C GLU A 554 -17.20 -6.39 15.45
N GLU A 555 -17.47 -6.45 16.75
CA GLU A 555 -18.71 -6.99 17.29
C GLU A 555 -19.93 -6.19 16.83
N LYS A 556 -19.83 -4.85 16.89
CA LYS A 556 -20.84 -3.96 16.33
C LYS A 556 -21.04 -4.26 14.84
N ARG A 557 -19.97 -4.43 14.06
CA ARG A 557 -20.06 -4.75 12.63
C ARG A 557 -20.73 -6.11 12.38
N LYS A 558 -20.48 -7.12 13.22
CA LYS A 558 -21.16 -8.43 13.14
C LYS A 558 -22.67 -8.30 13.36
N VAL A 559 -23.08 -7.53 14.37
CA VAL A 559 -24.50 -7.24 14.60
C VAL A 559 -25.10 -6.48 13.42
N GLN A 560 -24.39 -5.48 12.89
CA GLN A 560 -24.84 -4.71 11.71
C GLN A 560 -25.00 -5.60 10.47
N MET A 561 -24.13 -6.58 10.24
CA MET A 561 -24.28 -7.55 9.14
C MET A 561 -25.54 -8.43 9.27
N SER A 562 -26.02 -8.69 10.48
CA SER A 562 -27.20 -9.53 10.72
C SER A 562 -28.54 -8.83 10.41
N VAL A 563 -28.52 -7.50 10.26
CA VAL A 563 -29.72 -6.70 10.00
C VAL A 563 -29.68 -6.16 8.57
N PRO A 564 -30.59 -6.60 7.69
CA PRO A 564 -30.66 -6.12 6.32
C PRO A 564 -30.82 -4.59 6.25
N GLY A 565 -30.04 -3.96 5.37
CA GLY A 565 -30.07 -2.51 5.11
C GLY A 565 -29.34 -1.62 6.11
N ILE A 566 -28.65 -2.17 7.12
CA ILE A 566 -27.76 -1.36 7.97
C ILE A 566 -26.43 -1.04 7.29
N LEU A 567 -25.88 -2.00 6.54
CA LEU A 567 -24.62 -1.81 5.81
C LEU A 567 -24.88 -1.28 4.42
N ASN A 568 -23.99 -0.40 3.95
CA ASN A 568 -24.10 0.10 2.60
C ASN A 568 -23.83 -1.06 1.61
N PRO A 569 -24.58 -1.19 0.50
CA PRO A 569 -24.34 -2.24 -0.52
C PRO A 569 -22.92 -2.25 -1.10
N HIS A 570 -22.22 -1.12 -1.05
CA HIS A 570 -20.81 -1.00 -1.47
C HIS A 570 -19.81 -1.49 -0.41
N GLU A 571 -20.23 -1.65 0.85
CA GLU A 571 -19.41 -2.20 1.94
C GLU A 571 -19.52 -3.74 2.05
N ILE A 572 -20.50 -4.33 1.39
CA ILE A 572 -20.76 -5.77 1.38
C ILE A 572 -19.97 -6.42 0.22
N PRO A 573 -19.17 -7.49 0.47
CA PRO A 573 -18.46 -8.23 -0.58
C PRO A 573 -19.40 -8.85 -1.63
N GLU A 574 -19.00 -8.87 -2.91
CA GLU A 574 -19.84 -9.38 -4.01
C GLU A 574 -20.25 -10.85 -3.86
N ASP A 575 -19.37 -11.71 -3.31
CA ASP A 575 -19.65 -13.15 -3.13
C ASP A 575 -20.77 -13.44 -2.11
N MET A 576 -21.20 -12.42 -1.36
CA MET A 576 -22.33 -12.49 -0.42
C MET A 576 -23.61 -11.85 -0.99
N GLN A 577 -23.59 -11.38 -2.25
CA GLN A 577 -24.70 -10.66 -2.89
C GLN A 577 -25.39 -11.45 -4.01
N ASP A 578 -24.89 -12.64 -4.37
CA ASP A 578 -25.47 -13.52 -5.39
C ASP A 578 -26.39 -14.58 -4.76
#